data_AF-A0A109FBZ0-F1
#
_entry.id   AF-A0A109FBZ0-F1
#
_cell.length_a   1.000
_cell.length_b   1.000
_cell.length_c   1.000
_cell.angle_alpha   90.00
_cell.angle_beta   90.00
_cell.angle_gamma   90.00
#
_symmetry.space_group_name_H-M   'P 1'
#
loop_
_entity.id
_entity.type
_entity.pdbx_description
1 polymer ?
#
loop_
_entity_poly.entity_id
_entity_poly.type
_entity_poly.pdbx_seq_one_letter_code
_entity_poly.pdbx_strand_id
1 'polypeptide(L)'
;SQAAQGGDSAVGPLFWLRPDDLDIEANIQVAAQNQLVLSQHSPSRSVKDLLLLLDPEFAPAHVIDLDPTASGDGALISLSQFNSTHRLAQLEYLTSHPLLAHWTLVAVPLSSDSPSLAEGSPYPEVPKFAVNRISHHLDTLAFQPTLSAVIKSLEGKKAEDRIRQDVQVLSGEDQSSLKHHEKWVSRHSMSEGGHRASDWVHAQMSSYGFNCTQLSYLTGFAPMVECVYRDSGLADDEGGDSKMRANETVVLGAHFDSRGSFGYPTAPGADDDASGTSLVLAVARQIRQHRLHFSRKLVLALFAGEEQGLASSAYYARKMRSSGEDVLMMLQVDMVGYRKPGEPMQLARPDIIGLKEAGWFVGNVSGIYAPELVVGYTPACCSDHQSYVAQGYPATWIFERNGAIADPCYHNSCDVSRREGYSFEQIAAHTKVAFATVWELAGGRLP
;
A
#
# COMPACT_ATOMS: atom_id res chain seq x y z
N SER A 1 34.06 3.61 20.79
CA SER A 1 33.00 4.40 21.46
C SER A 1 31.85 4.59 20.48
N GLN A 2 30.74 3.87 20.74
CA GLN A 2 29.39 3.98 20.16
C GLN A 2 29.30 3.93 18.62
N ALA A 3 29.11 2.78 17.94
CA ALA A 3 27.98 1.85 18.01
C ALA A 3 26.61 2.57 18.02
N ALA A 4 26.25 3.17 16.89
CA ALA A 4 24.88 3.57 16.60
C ALA A 4 24.05 2.30 16.41
N GLN A 5 23.33 1.91 17.47
CA GLN A 5 22.24 0.95 17.40
C GLN A 5 21.17 1.51 16.46
N GLY A 6 20.85 0.76 15.41
CA GLY A 6 19.71 1.03 14.55
C GLY A 6 18.43 0.86 15.37
N GLY A 7 17.79 1.98 15.69
CA GLY A 7 16.45 2.05 16.24
C GLY A 7 15.42 2.30 15.13
N ASP A 8 14.18 1.91 15.43
CA ASP A 8 12.92 2.12 14.70
C ASP A 8 12.54 1.12 13.61
N SER A 9 12.41 -0.15 14.02
CA SER A 9 11.48 -1.10 13.40
C SER A 9 10.04 -0.83 13.89
N ALA A 10 9.31 0.06 13.23
CA ALA A 10 7.93 0.40 13.60
C ALA A 10 6.90 -0.57 12.96
N VAL A 11 7.05 -1.88 13.19
CA VAL A 11 5.97 -2.86 12.93
C VAL A 11 5.39 -3.25 14.27
N GLY A 12 4.09 -3.02 14.48
CA GLY A 12 3.42 -3.37 15.72
C GLY A 12 3.34 -4.87 15.95
N PRO A 13 3.21 -5.30 17.23
CA PRO A 13 3.14 -6.70 17.52
C PRO A 13 1.90 -7.33 16.91
N LEU A 14 2.13 -8.41 16.15
CA LEU A 14 1.10 -9.26 15.58
C LEU A 14 0.69 -10.30 16.63
N PHE A 15 -0.61 -10.46 16.82
CA PHE A 15 -1.20 -11.37 17.79
C PHE A 15 -2.24 -12.29 17.13
N TRP A 16 -2.45 -13.49 17.67
CA TRP A 16 -3.48 -14.44 17.23
C TRP A 16 -4.59 -14.54 18.28
N LEU A 17 -5.87 -14.53 17.87
CA LEU A 17 -7.03 -14.63 18.75
C LEU A 17 -7.97 -15.78 18.33
N ARG A 18 -8.50 -16.53 19.30
CA ARG A 18 -9.49 -17.59 19.09
C ARG A 18 -10.90 -16.97 19.01
N PRO A 19 -11.76 -17.33 18.04
CA PRO A 19 -13.06 -16.64 17.86
C PRO A 19 -14.19 -17.20 18.72
N ASP A 20 -14.03 -18.38 19.32
CA ASP A 20 -15.17 -19.17 19.82
C ASP A 20 -15.94 -18.52 20.99
N ASP A 21 -15.43 -17.44 21.61
CA ASP A 21 -16.08 -16.70 22.71
C ASP A 21 -16.30 -15.19 22.41
N LEU A 22 -16.06 -14.73 21.18
CA LEU A 22 -16.37 -13.36 20.75
C LEU A 22 -17.80 -13.31 20.17
N ASP A 23 -18.79 -13.13 21.05
CA ASP A 23 -20.07 -12.58 20.61
C ASP A 23 -19.77 -11.31 19.79
N ILE A 24 -20.37 -11.23 18.60
CA ILE A 24 -20.00 -10.43 17.41
C ILE A 24 -20.00 -8.89 17.62
N GLU A 25 -20.02 -8.39 18.86
CA GLU A 25 -20.01 -6.97 19.22
C GLU A 25 -18.86 -6.54 20.14
N ALA A 26 -17.78 -7.32 20.26
CA ALA A 26 -16.62 -6.89 21.06
C ALA A 26 -15.80 -5.81 20.31
N ASN A 27 -16.02 -4.55 20.66
CA ASN A 27 -15.12 -3.45 20.29
C ASN A 27 -13.77 -3.63 21.01
N ILE A 28 -12.74 -4.01 20.27
CA ILE A 28 -11.36 -3.94 20.75
C ILE A 28 -10.95 -2.46 20.67
N GLN A 29 -10.84 -1.80 21.82
CA GLN A 29 -10.29 -0.44 21.90
C GLN A 29 -8.86 -0.48 22.42
N VAL A 30 -7.95 0.16 21.69
CA VAL A 30 -6.58 0.40 22.16
C VAL A 30 -6.64 1.61 23.10
N ALA A 31 -6.46 1.38 24.40
CA ALA A 31 -6.27 2.48 25.34
C ALA A 31 -4.85 3.04 25.16
N ALA A 32 -4.72 4.37 25.26
CA ALA A 32 -3.42 5.03 25.27
C ALA A 32 -2.48 4.32 26.27
N GLN A 33 -1.25 3.98 25.83
CA GLN A 33 -0.20 3.26 26.57
C GLN A 33 -0.10 1.72 26.38
N ASN A 34 -0.29 1.20 25.16
CA ASN A 34 -0.08 -0.24 24.86
C ASN A 34 -0.98 -1.18 25.68
N GLN A 35 -2.16 -0.74 26.11
CA GLN A 35 -3.11 -1.60 26.81
C GLN A 35 -4.29 -1.97 25.89
N LEU A 36 -4.47 -3.28 25.72
CA LEU A 36 -5.65 -3.88 25.11
C LEU A 36 -6.78 -3.89 26.15
N VAL A 37 -7.90 -3.21 25.88
CA VAL A 37 -9.08 -3.25 26.74
C VAL A 37 -10.20 -4.00 26.03
N LEU A 38 -10.60 -5.14 26.59
CA LEU A 38 -11.77 -5.91 26.18
C LEU A 38 -12.90 -5.63 27.19
N SER A 39 -14.04 -5.11 26.73
CA SER A 39 -15.22 -4.89 27.60
C SER A 39 -16.35 -5.84 27.21
N GLN A 40 -16.78 -6.74 28.10
CA GLN A 40 -17.99 -7.56 27.94
C GLN A 40 -18.98 -7.36 29.11
N HIS A 41 -20.27 -7.56 28.82
CA HIS A 41 -21.39 -7.48 29.76
C HIS A 41 -22.05 -8.86 29.96
N SER A 42 -22.04 -9.34 31.23
CA SER A 42 -23.02 -10.27 31.85
C SER A 42 -22.94 -11.79 31.51
N PRO A 43 -23.68 -12.69 32.20
CA PRO A 43 -23.17 -13.41 33.38
C PRO A 43 -23.30 -14.95 33.35
N SER A 44 -22.36 -15.61 34.02
CA SER A 44 -22.41 -16.97 34.60
C SER A 44 -22.37 -18.20 33.66
N ARG A 45 -21.29 -19.00 33.76
CA ARG A 45 -21.24 -20.44 34.16
C ARG A 45 -19.84 -21.03 33.92
N SER A 46 -19.62 -22.24 34.43
CA SER A 46 -18.33 -22.72 34.96
C SER A 46 -17.72 -23.95 34.25
N VAL A 47 -16.37 -24.00 34.23
CA VAL A 47 -15.44 -25.17 34.35
C VAL A 47 -15.23 -26.07 33.10
N LYS A 48 -14.03 -26.14 32.45
CA LYS A 48 -12.82 -26.97 32.75
C LYS A 48 -11.83 -27.11 31.55
N ASP A 49 -10.54 -26.85 31.82
CA ASP A 49 -9.25 -27.32 31.27
C ASP A 49 -9.00 -27.56 29.76
N LEU A 50 -7.94 -26.92 29.22
CA LEU A 50 -7.10 -27.48 28.15
C LEU A 50 -5.63 -27.02 28.24
N LEU A 51 -4.73 -27.98 28.52
CA LEU A 51 -3.27 -27.90 28.43
C LEU A 51 -2.84 -28.35 27.03
N LEU A 52 -1.95 -27.61 26.35
CA LEU A 52 -1.28 -28.04 25.12
C LEU A 52 0.24 -27.99 25.27
N LEU A 53 0.84 -29.18 25.07
CA LEU A 53 2.27 -29.47 25.02
C LEU A 53 2.89 -28.84 23.77
N LEU A 54 3.97 -28.07 23.97
CA LEU A 54 4.93 -27.74 22.91
C LEU A 54 6.36 -28.04 23.38
N ASP A 55 7.14 -28.47 22.41
CA ASP A 55 8.52 -28.93 22.39
C ASP A 55 9.50 -28.08 23.25
N PRO A 56 10.43 -28.70 24.02
CA PRO A 56 11.29 -28.07 25.04
C PRO A 56 12.30 -26.98 24.62
N GLU A 57 12.38 -26.53 23.36
CA GLU A 57 13.24 -25.40 22.97
C GLU A 57 12.52 -24.04 22.91
N PHE A 58 11.26 -23.97 23.34
CA PHE A 58 10.53 -22.71 23.52
C PHE A 58 10.46 -22.34 25.01
N ALA A 59 11.12 -21.26 25.41
CA ALA A 59 11.13 -20.83 26.81
C ALA A 59 9.76 -20.24 27.21
N PRO A 60 9.16 -20.62 28.36
CA PRO A 60 7.76 -20.33 28.74
C PRO A 60 7.42 -18.88 29.10
N ALA A 61 8.19 -17.89 28.66
CA ALA A 61 8.09 -16.50 29.11
C ALA A 61 7.20 -15.60 28.23
N HIS A 62 6.47 -16.13 27.25
CA HIS A 62 5.92 -15.33 26.13
C HIS A 62 4.43 -15.55 25.83
N VAL A 63 3.68 -16.00 26.82
CA VAL A 63 2.20 -15.97 26.78
C VAL A 63 1.76 -14.81 27.67
N ILE A 64 1.12 -13.80 27.11
CA ILE A 64 0.46 -12.76 27.90
C ILE A 64 -0.93 -13.28 28.22
N ASP A 65 -1.15 -13.63 29.49
CA ASP A 65 -2.43 -14.06 30.02
C ASP A 65 -3.33 -12.82 30.17
N LEU A 66 -4.43 -12.75 29.43
CA LEU A 66 -5.39 -11.65 29.55
C LEU A 66 -6.36 -11.99 30.68
N ASP A 67 -6.04 -11.48 31.87
CA ASP A 67 -6.84 -11.53 33.11
C ASP A 67 -7.17 -12.94 33.67
N PRO A 68 -6.43 -13.41 34.69
CA PRO A 68 -6.66 -14.73 35.31
C PRO A 68 -7.95 -14.81 36.14
N THR A 69 -8.76 -13.74 36.21
CA THR A 69 -10.02 -13.72 36.98
C THR A 69 -11.27 -13.75 36.11
N ALA A 70 -11.14 -13.61 34.78
CA ALA A 70 -12.22 -13.75 33.82
C ALA A 70 -12.18 -15.14 33.19
N SER A 71 -13.21 -15.94 33.43
CA SER A 71 -13.36 -17.26 32.81
C SER A 71 -13.67 -17.10 31.31
N GLY A 72 -12.70 -17.37 30.42
CA GLY A 72 -12.94 -17.48 28.97
C GLY A 72 -11.72 -17.13 28.09
N ASP A 73 -11.01 -18.19 27.66
CA ASP A 73 -10.07 -18.35 26.55
C ASP A 73 -9.72 -17.13 25.64
N GLY A 74 -8.53 -16.56 25.85
CA GLY A 74 -7.83 -15.76 24.85
C GLY A 74 -6.31 -15.83 25.05
N ALA A 75 -5.59 -16.61 24.23
CA ALA A 75 -4.12 -16.65 24.26
C ALA A 75 -3.55 -15.73 23.17
N LEU A 76 -2.74 -14.76 23.57
CA LEU A 76 -2.13 -13.78 22.69
C LEU A 76 -0.69 -14.21 22.33
N ILE A 77 -0.42 -14.63 21.08
CA ILE A 77 0.93 -15.02 20.63
C ILE A 77 1.61 -13.85 19.93
N SER A 78 2.64 -13.27 20.54
CA SER A 78 3.45 -12.20 19.93
C SER A 78 4.39 -12.75 18.84
N LEU A 79 4.17 -12.39 17.58
CA LEU A 79 5.07 -12.72 16.46
C LEU A 79 6.22 -11.69 16.27
N SER A 80 6.26 -10.65 17.11
CA SER A 80 7.09 -9.45 16.92
C SER A 80 8.58 -9.60 17.19
N GLN A 81 9.00 -10.69 17.86
CA GLN A 81 10.40 -10.87 18.29
C GLN A 81 11.23 -11.76 17.37
N PHE A 82 10.67 -12.21 16.24
CA PHE A 82 11.32 -13.14 15.32
C PHE A 82 11.74 -12.47 14.01
N ASN A 83 12.82 -12.97 13.40
CA ASN A 83 13.24 -12.56 12.06
C ASN A 83 12.18 -12.95 11.00
N SER A 84 12.27 -12.37 9.79
CA SER A 84 11.28 -12.54 8.72
C SER A 84 11.01 -14.00 8.36
N THR A 85 12.04 -14.85 8.35
CA THR A 85 11.92 -16.30 8.05
C THR A 85 11.08 -17.03 9.08
N HIS A 86 11.29 -16.77 10.38
CA HIS A 86 10.51 -17.39 11.46
C HIS A 86 9.07 -16.87 11.49
N ARG A 87 8.84 -15.58 11.18
CA ARG A 87 7.48 -15.02 11.07
C ARG A 87 6.67 -15.69 9.95
N LEU A 88 7.28 -15.90 8.78
CA LEU A 88 6.63 -16.58 7.65
C LEU A 88 6.33 -18.05 7.97
N ALA A 89 7.28 -18.78 8.57
CA ALA A 89 7.08 -20.17 8.96
C ALA A 89 5.98 -20.34 10.02
N GLN A 90 5.87 -19.40 10.96
CA GLN A 90 4.78 -19.36 11.94
C GLN A 90 3.44 -19.03 11.28
N LEU A 91 3.38 -18.05 10.37
CA LEU A 91 2.17 -17.76 9.60
C LEU A 91 1.72 -18.98 8.79
N GLU A 92 2.64 -19.66 8.13
CA GLU A 92 2.36 -20.85 7.32
C GLU A 92 1.87 -22.01 8.20
N TYR A 93 2.50 -22.26 9.35
CA TYR A 93 2.04 -23.26 10.32
C TYR A 93 0.64 -22.93 10.85
N LEU A 94 0.43 -21.71 11.33
CA LEU A 94 -0.83 -21.29 11.95
C LEU A 94 -2.01 -21.30 10.95
N THR A 95 -1.77 -20.91 9.70
CA THR A 95 -2.80 -20.90 8.64
C THR A 95 -3.06 -22.29 8.03
N SER A 96 -2.12 -23.24 8.16
CA SER A 96 -2.27 -24.61 7.66
C SER A 96 -2.72 -25.60 8.71
N HIS A 97 -2.67 -25.25 10.01
CA HIS A 97 -3.03 -26.17 11.08
C HIS A 97 -4.55 -26.27 11.26
N PRO A 98 -5.17 -27.47 11.17
CA PRO A 98 -6.63 -27.63 11.17
C PRO A 98 -7.33 -27.09 12.43
N LEU A 99 -6.65 -27.04 13.57
CA LEU A 99 -7.18 -26.54 14.84
C LEU A 99 -7.02 -25.03 15.01
N LEU A 100 -6.08 -24.43 14.29
CA LEU A 100 -5.72 -23.02 14.39
C LEU A 100 -6.26 -22.21 13.22
N ALA A 101 -6.60 -22.84 12.09
CA ALA A 101 -7.19 -22.19 10.92
C ALA A 101 -8.44 -21.32 11.21
N HIS A 102 -9.07 -21.50 12.37
CA HIS A 102 -10.20 -20.69 12.83
C HIS A 102 -9.81 -19.39 13.55
N TRP A 103 -8.57 -19.22 14.00
CA TRP A 103 -8.11 -18.06 14.76
C TRP A 103 -7.85 -16.85 13.84
N THR A 104 -8.06 -15.64 14.35
CA THR A 104 -7.89 -14.38 13.62
C THR A 104 -6.57 -13.71 14.02
N LEU A 105 -5.78 -13.32 13.04
CA LEU A 105 -4.58 -12.50 13.23
C LEU A 105 -5.01 -11.05 13.51
N VAL A 106 -4.60 -10.47 14.63
CA VAL A 106 -4.79 -9.05 14.92
C VAL A 106 -3.42 -8.41 14.99
N ALA A 107 -3.12 -7.53 14.03
CA ALA A 107 -1.99 -6.62 14.18
C ALA A 107 -2.41 -5.55 15.17
N VAL A 108 -1.62 -5.34 16.23
CA VAL A 108 -1.81 -4.16 17.06
C VAL A 108 -1.09 -3.00 16.37
N PRO A 109 -1.81 -1.94 15.97
CA PRO A 109 -1.20 -0.72 15.45
C PRO A 109 -0.20 -0.19 16.48
N LEU A 110 1.07 0.00 16.09
CA LEU A 110 1.93 0.91 16.84
C LEU A 110 1.76 2.30 16.24
N SER A 111 1.19 3.22 17.03
CA SER A 111 1.48 4.64 16.83
C SER A 111 2.94 4.85 17.25
N SER A 112 3.89 4.64 16.34
CA SER A 112 5.26 5.08 16.61
C SER A 112 5.29 6.59 16.45
N ASP A 113 5.53 7.32 17.54
CA ASP A 113 5.97 8.71 17.51
C ASP A 113 7.37 8.77 16.88
N SER A 114 7.47 8.48 15.59
CA SER A 114 8.68 8.74 14.82
C SER A 114 8.77 10.26 14.63
N PRO A 115 9.92 10.90 14.91
CA PRO A 115 10.04 12.35 14.95
C PRO A 115 9.93 13.05 13.59
N SER A 116 9.69 12.32 12.48
CA SER A 116 9.97 12.86 11.15
C SER A 116 8.93 13.83 10.59
N LEU A 117 7.64 13.67 10.88
CA LEU A 117 6.60 14.57 10.36
C LEU A 117 6.24 15.72 11.32
N ALA A 118 6.99 15.88 12.41
CA ALA A 118 6.75 16.90 13.41
C ALA A 118 7.59 18.16 13.11
N GLU A 119 6.86 19.22 12.74
CA GLU A 119 7.27 20.64 12.63
C GLU A 119 7.78 21.14 11.26
N GLY A 120 7.11 22.18 10.74
CA GLY A 120 7.66 23.03 9.67
C GLY A 120 7.26 22.71 8.22
N SER A 121 6.29 21.82 7.98
CA SER A 121 5.82 21.53 6.62
C SER A 121 5.33 22.82 5.92
N PRO A 122 5.82 23.15 4.69
CA PRO A 122 5.37 24.33 3.96
C PRO A 122 3.95 24.18 3.38
N TYR A 123 3.29 23.05 3.61
CA TYR A 123 1.97 22.74 3.08
C TYR A 123 0.85 23.02 4.08
N PRO A 124 -0.39 23.21 3.59
CA PRO A 124 -1.55 23.33 4.47
C PRO A 124 -1.70 22.10 5.37
N GLU A 125 -2.12 22.34 6.62
CA GLU A 125 -2.49 21.23 7.49
C GLU A 125 -3.67 20.45 6.92
N VAL A 126 -3.60 19.13 7.00
CA VAL A 126 -4.74 18.26 6.67
C VAL A 126 -5.86 18.52 7.69
N PRO A 127 -7.11 18.81 7.25
CA PRO A 127 -8.20 19.09 8.16
C PRO A 127 -8.44 17.97 9.18
N LYS A 128 -8.69 18.33 10.44
CA LYS A 128 -8.90 17.36 11.54
C LYS A 128 -9.92 16.27 11.24
N PHE A 129 -11.03 16.61 10.55
CA PHE A 129 -12.02 15.60 10.19
C PHE A 129 -11.45 14.52 9.25
N ALA A 130 -10.58 14.91 8.32
CA ALA A 130 -9.94 13.99 7.38
C ALA A 130 -8.88 13.12 8.09
N VAL A 131 -8.11 13.71 9.02
CA VAL A 131 -7.19 12.96 9.90
C VAL A 131 -7.94 11.92 10.72
N ASN A 132 -9.08 12.30 11.32
CA ASN A 132 -9.90 11.39 12.13
C ASN A 132 -10.44 10.20 11.33
N ARG A 133 -10.76 10.37 10.03
CA ARG A 133 -11.18 9.24 9.18
C ARG A 133 -10.08 8.20 9.00
N ILE A 134 -8.84 8.64 8.75
CA ILE A 134 -7.69 7.74 8.64
C ILE A 134 -7.36 7.11 10.00
N SER A 135 -7.46 7.88 11.08
CA SER A 135 -7.26 7.38 12.44
C SER A 135 -8.29 6.29 12.79
N HIS A 136 -9.55 6.46 12.39
CA HIS A 136 -10.55 5.42 12.57
C HIS A 136 -10.21 4.13 11.80
N HIS A 137 -9.77 4.25 10.54
CA HIS A 137 -9.30 3.08 9.77
C HIS A 137 -8.08 2.40 10.40
N LEU A 138 -7.17 3.18 10.99
CA LEU A 138 -6.04 2.67 11.77
C LEU A 138 -6.50 1.89 13.00
N ASP A 139 -7.44 2.44 13.77
CA ASP A 139 -7.94 1.84 15.01
C ASP A 139 -8.69 0.54 14.76
N THR A 140 -9.33 0.41 13.59
CA THR A 140 -10.11 -0.77 13.21
C THR A 140 -9.37 -1.75 12.29
N LEU A 141 -8.11 -1.48 11.94
CA LEU A 141 -7.36 -2.32 11.01
C LEU A 141 -7.09 -3.70 11.63
N ALA A 142 -7.53 -4.75 10.96
CA ALA A 142 -7.36 -6.14 11.39
C ALA A 142 -7.13 -7.06 10.19
N PHE A 143 -6.58 -8.26 10.42
CA PHE A 143 -6.45 -9.23 9.33
C PHE A 143 -7.83 -9.68 8.85
N GLN A 144 -8.05 -9.50 7.56
CA GLN A 144 -9.20 -10.08 6.86
C GLN A 144 -8.78 -11.34 6.09
N PRO A 145 -9.31 -12.54 6.44
CA PRO A 145 -9.05 -13.77 5.70
C PRO A 145 -9.44 -13.68 4.21
N THR A 146 -10.53 -12.97 3.92
CA THR A 146 -11.00 -12.72 2.54
C THR A 146 -9.97 -11.94 1.73
N LEU A 147 -9.46 -10.83 2.27
CA LEU A 147 -8.41 -10.04 1.62
C LEU A 147 -7.13 -10.88 1.45
N SER A 148 -6.73 -11.65 2.48
CA SER A 148 -5.58 -12.55 2.39
C SER A 148 -5.72 -13.56 1.24
N ALA A 149 -6.90 -14.15 1.06
CA ALA A 149 -7.16 -15.08 -0.04
C ALA A 149 -7.04 -14.42 -1.43
N VAL A 150 -7.48 -13.15 -1.57
CA VAL A 150 -7.33 -12.38 -2.81
C VAL A 150 -5.85 -12.02 -3.04
N ILE A 151 -5.13 -11.60 -1.99
CA ILE A 151 -3.71 -11.25 -2.06
C ILE A 151 -2.84 -12.43 -2.48
N LYS A 152 -3.17 -13.67 -2.10
CA LYS A 152 -2.44 -14.86 -2.57
C LYS A 152 -2.36 -14.95 -4.11
N SER A 153 -3.30 -14.37 -4.83
CA SER A 153 -3.26 -14.34 -6.30
C SER A 153 -2.30 -13.30 -6.89
N LEU A 154 -1.78 -12.39 -6.07
CA LEU A 154 -0.68 -11.48 -6.38
C LEU A 154 0.70 -12.12 -6.11
N GLU A 155 0.73 -13.34 -5.59
CA GLU A 155 1.97 -14.03 -5.25
C GLU A 155 2.42 -14.99 -6.36
N GLY A 156 3.73 -15.23 -6.36
CA GLY A 156 4.37 -16.23 -7.18
C GLY A 156 4.63 -15.79 -8.62
N LYS A 157 5.30 -16.70 -9.33
CA LYS A 157 5.95 -16.43 -10.62
C LYS A 157 5.02 -15.83 -11.68
N LYS A 158 3.75 -16.24 -11.74
CA LYS A 158 2.81 -15.73 -12.75
C LYS A 158 2.48 -14.24 -12.54
N ALA A 159 2.32 -13.80 -11.30
CA ALA A 159 2.06 -12.40 -10.99
C ALA A 159 3.30 -11.55 -11.28
N GLU A 160 4.48 -12.02 -10.85
CA GLU A 160 5.77 -11.39 -11.14
C GLU A 160 6.07 -11.31 -12.64
N ASP A 161 5.81 -12.37 -13.40
CA ASP A 161 6.02 -12.39 -14.86
C ASP A 161 5.15 -11.35 -15.56
N ARG A 162 3.93 -11.11 -15.06
CA ARG A 162 3.06 -10.08 -15.63
C ARG A 162 3.53 -8.67 -15.28
N ILE A 163 3.93 -8.43 -14.03
CA ILE A 163 4.58 -7.16 -13.63
C ILE A 163 5.83 -6.91 -14.48
N ARG A 164 6.65 -7.95 -14.69
CA ARG A 164 7.84 -7.90 -15.54
C ARG A 164 7.53 -7.51 -16.97
N GLN A 165 6.48 -8.07 -17.57
CA GLN A 165 6.04 -7.67 -18.91
C GLN A 165 5.64 -6.19 -18.94
N ASP A 166 4.84 -5.75 -17.96
CA ASP A 166 4.36 -4.37 -17.89
C ASP A 166 5.56 -3.39 -17.75
N VAL A 167 6.50 -3.68 -16.84
CA VAL A 167 7.76 -2.92 -16.67
C VAL A 167 8.59 -2.89 -17.96
N GLN A 168 8.77 -4.03 -18.64
CA GLN A 168 9.63 -4.11 -19.82
C GLN A 168 9.02 -3.39 -21.03
N VAL A 169 7.69 -3.37 -21.16
CA VAL A 169 7.03 -2.57 -22.19
C VAL A 169 7.19 -1.08 -21.89
N LEU A 170 6.88 -0.67 -20.65
CA LEU A 170 6.99 0.72 -20.22
C LEU A 170 8.43 1.23 -20.40
N SER A 171 9.42 0.48 -19.95
CA SER A 171 10.84 0.85 -20.06
C SER A 171 11.43 0.79 -21.46
N GLY A 172 10.70 0.26 -22.44
CA GLY A 172 11.21 0.09 -23.80
C GLY A 172 12.17 -1.10 -23.95
N GLU A 173 12.37 -1.91 -22.91
CA GLU A 173 13.21 -3.12 -22.96
C GLU A 173 12.61 -4.24 -23.81
N ASP A 174 11.29 -4.40 -23.78
CA ASP A 174 10.55 -5.34 -24.62
C ASP A 174 9.22 -4.76 -25.09
N GLN A 175 9.21 -4.21 -26.30
CA GLN A 175 8.02 -3.72 -26.99
C GLN A 175 7.71 -4.60 -28.22
N SER A 176 8.00 -5.89 -28.15
CA SER A 176 7.72 -6.83 -29.24
C SER A 176 6.22 -6.98 -29.53
N SER A 177 5.37 -6.77 -28.52
CA SER A 177 3.91 -6.78 -28.62
C SER A 177 3.32 -5.54 -29.32
N LEU A 178 4.11 -4.48 -29.47
CA LEU A 178 3.66 -3.20 -30.04
C LEU A 178 4.01 -3.10 -31.52
N LYS A 179 3.15 -2.43 -32.29
CA LYS A 179 3.45 -2.07 -33.69
C LYS A 179 4.58 -1.05 -33.72
N HIS A 180 5.30 -0.98 -34.83
CA HIS A 180 6.46 -0.09 -34.98
C HIS A 180 6.19 1.38 -34.59
N HIS A 181 5.03 1.93 -34.96
CA HIS A 181 4.67 3.33 -34.66
C HIS A 181 4.16 3.55 -33.23
N GLU A 182 3.94 2.49 -32.46
CA GLU A 182 3.51 2.53 -31.05
C GLU A 182 4.71 2.44 -30.09
N LYS A 183 5.93 2.16 -30.59
CA LYS A 183 7.14 2.00 -29.76
C LYS A 183 7.73 3.33 -29.30
N TRP A 184 8.49 3.31 -28.22
CA TRP A 184 9.17 4.49 -27.66
C TRP A 184 10.53 4.16 -27.06
N VAL A 185 11.37 5.18 -26.92
CA VAL A 185 12.71 5.09 -26.30
C VAL A 185 12.75 5.79 -24.93
N SER A 186 11.82 6.71 -24.72
CA SER A 186 11.68 7.50 -23.50
C SER A 186 10.19 7.80 -23.31
N ARG A 187 9.77 7.91 -22.05
CA ARG A 187 8.43 8.33 -21.67
C ARG A 187 8.39 9.78 -21.17
N HIS A 188 9.46 10.55 -21.39
CA HIS A 188 9.50 11.97 -21.06
C HIS A 188 8.26 12.68 -21.60
N SER A 189 7.56 13.45 -20.77
CA SER A 189 6.17 13.84 -21.07
C SER A 189 6.03 14.76 -22.26
N MET A 190 7.05 15.56 -22.59
CA MET A 190 7.06 16.39 -23.82
C MET A 190 7.47 15.63 -25.10
N SER A 191 7.73 14.32 -25.03
CA SER A 191 8.17 13.52 -26.17
C SER A 191 6.99 12.77 -26.81
N GLU A 192 7.13 12.38 -28.10
CA GLU A 192 6.19 11.46 -28.73
C GLU A 192 6.07 10.14 -27.97
N GLY A 193 7.15 9.70 -27.32
CA GLY A 193 7.16 8.46 -26.54
C GLY A 193 6.32 8.57 -25.27
N GLY A 194 6.30 9.72 -24.60
CA GLY A 194 5.39 10.00 -23.49
C GLY A 194 3.92 9.93 -23.92
N HIS A 195 3.59 10.46 -25.10
CA HIS A 195 2.23 10.37 -25.65
C HIS A 195 1.84 8.91 -25.95
N ARG A 196 2.73 8.14 -26.60
CA ARG A 196 2.50 6.71 -26.88
C ARG A 196 2.36 5.88 -25.60
N ALA A 197 3.14 6.20 -24.57
CA ALA A 197 3.02 5.56 -23.26
C ALA A 197 1.66 5.87 -22.60
N SER A 198 1.18 7.11 -22.68
CA SER A 198 -0.17 7.48 -22.22
C SER A 198 -1.25 6.68 -22.94
N ASP A 199 -1.17 6.59 -24.27
CA ASP A 199 -2.11 5.80 -25.08
C ASP A 199 -2.07 4.31 -24.70
N TRP A 200 -0.87 3.77 -24.46
CA TRP A 200 -0.70 2.38 -24.04
C TRP A 200 -1.28 2.11 -22.65
N VAL A 201 -1.00 2.96 -21.66
CA VAL A 201 -1.55 2.86 -20.30
C VAL A 201 -3.07 2.95 -20.34
N HIS A 202 -3.62 3.92 -21.08
CA HIS A 202 -5.06 4.06 -21.29
C HIS A 202 -5.67 2.78 -21.89
N ALA A 203 -5.05 2.22 -22.91
CA ALA A 203 -5.50 0.99 -23.56
C ALA A 203 -5.44 -0.23 -22.62
N GLN A 204 -4.36 -0.38 -21.83
CA GLN A 204 -4.26 -1.47 -20.85
C GLN A 204 -5.39 -1.39 -19.82
N MET A 205 -5.57 -0.23 -19.19
CA MET A 205 -6.59 -0.04 -18.15
C MET A 205 -8.01 -0.22 -18.71
N SER A 206 -8.28 0.30 -19.91
CA SER A 206 -9.54 0.11 -20.61
C SER A 206 -9.79 -1.36 -20.93
N SER A 207 -8.76 -2.13 -21.29
CA SER A 207 -8.87 -3.58 -21.54
C SER A 207 -9.22 -4.38 -20.28
N TYR A 208 -8.88 -3.86 -19.10
CA TYR A 208 -9.29 -4.42 -17.81
C TYR A 208 -10.73 -4.03 -17.43
N GLY A 209 -11.42 -3.26 -18.27
CA GLY A 209 -12.82 -2.87 -18.09
C GLY A 209 -13.03 -1.61 -17.25
N PHE A 210 -11.99 -0.80 -17.04
CA PHE A 210 -12.12 0.49 -16.36
C PHE A 210 -12.58 1.57 -17.33
N ASN A 211 -13.36 2.53 -16.81
CA ASN A 211 -13.69 3.74 -17.54
C ASN A 211 -12.57 4.76 -17.37
N CYS A 212 -11.75 4.92 -18.42
CA CYS A 212 -10.54 5.74 -18.38
C CYS A 212 -10.62 6.94 -19.30
N THR A 213 -10.13 8.08 -18.82
CA THR A 213 -10.04 9.35 -19.56
C THR A 213 -8.61 9.84 -19.58
N GLN A 214 -8.11 10.23 -20.76
CA GLN A 214 -6.87 10.97 -20.89
C GLN A 214 -7.13 12.46 -20.62
N LEU A 215 -6.47 13.03 -19.61
CA LEU A 215 -6.63 14.42 -19.20
C LEU A 215 -5.41 15.25 -19.60
N SER A 216 -5.62 16.21 -20.50
CA SER A 216 -4.61 17.23 -20.81
C SER A 216 -4.56 18.31 -19.73
N TYR A 217 -3.35 18.66 -19.29
CA TYR A 217 -3.11 19.64 -18.22
C TYR A 217 -2.14 20.76 -18.65
N LEU A 218 -1.25 20.48 -19.60
CA LEU A 218 -0.31 21.45 -20.19
C LEU A 218 -0.17 21.18 -21.69
N THR A 219 -0.02 22.24 -22.48
CA THR A 219 0.19 22.14 -23.93
C THR A 219 1.53 21.47 -24.22
N GLY A 220 1.53 20.47 -25.10
CA GLY A 220 2.73 19.74 -25.52
C GLY A 220 3.18 18.64 -24.57
N PHE A 221 2.49 18.44 -23.44
CA PHE A 221 2.73 17.33 -22.53
C PHE A 221 1.77 16.17 -22.84
N ALA A 222 2.27 14.95 -22.65
CA ALA A 222 1.48 13.73 -22.67
C ALA A 222 0.35 13.82 -21.63
N PRO A 223 -0.90 13.46 -21.97
CA PRO A 223 -2.00 13.52 -21.03
C PRO A 223 -1.84 12.46 -19.94
N MET A 224 -2.24 12.78 -18.71
CA MET A 224 -2.36 11.77 -17.65
C MET A 224 -3.56 10.86 -17.91
N VAL A 225 -3.60 9.68 -17.31
CA VAL A 225 -4.75 8.75 -17.43
C VAL A 225 -5.48 8.66 -16.08
N GLU A 226 -6.74 9.06 -16.07
CA GLU A 226 -7.67 8.90 -14.95
C GLU A 226 -8.57 7.69 -15.22
N CYS A 227 -8.56 6.68 -14.36
CA CYS A 227 -9.49 5.56 -14.43
C CYS A 227 -10.38 5.54 -13.20
N VAL A 228 -11.68 5.69 -13.38
CA VAL A 228 -12.65 5.75 -12.27
C VAL A 228 -13.38 4.41 -12.16
N TYR A 229 -13.35 3.84 -10.97
CA TYR A 229 -14.21 2.73 -10.57
C TYR A 229 -15.25 3.24 -9.56
N ARG A 230 -16.53 3.03 -9.89
CA ARG A 230 -17.65 3.31 -8.99
C ARG A 230 -18.63 2.16 -9.11
N ASP A 231 -18.89 1.47 -8.01
CA ASP A 231 -19.89 0.41 -7.99
C ASP A 231 -21.28 1.05 -8.10
N SER A 232 -22.01 0.70 -9.16
CA SER A 232 -23.36 1.23 -9.39
C SER A 232 -24.35 0.74 -8.34
N GLY A 233 -24.12 -0.42 -7.71
CA GLY A 233 -25.06 -1.04 -6.77
C GLY A 233 -25.16 -0.35 -5.41
N LEU A 234 -24.22 0.52 -5.05
CA LEU A 234 -24.22 1.24 -3.77
C LEU A 234 -24.98 2.57 -3.80
N ALA A 235 -25.20 3.13 -4.98
CA ALA A 235 -25.99 4.35 -5.13
C ALA A 235 -27.49 4.09 -4.84
N ASP A 236 -27.91 2.82 -4.98
CA ASP A 236 -29.30 2.37 -4.86
C ASP A 236 -29.66 1.84 -3.45
N ASP A 237 -28.69 1.65 -2.56
CA ASP A 237 -28.96 1.34 -1.15
C ASP A 237 -29.41 2.62 -0.42
N GLU A 238 -30.66 2.65 0.05
CA GLU A 238 -31.31 3.81 0.68
C GLU A 238 -30.75 4.22 2.06
N GLY A 239 -29.68 3.58 2.54
CA GLY A 239 -29.01 3.93 3.78
C GLY A 239 -28.22 5.25 3.70
N GLY A 240 -28.31 6.10 4.72
CA GLY A 240 -27.53 7.35 4.77
C GLY A 240 -26.02 7.13 4.76
N ASP A 241 -25.55 6.04 5.36
CA ASP A 241 -24.13 5.70 5.52
C ASP A 241 -23.49 5.20 4.19
N SER A 242 -24.22 4.42 3.39
CA SER A 242 -23.76 3.97 2.06
C SER A 242 -23.62 5.14 1.08
N LYS A 243 -24.57 6.08 1.08
CA LYS A 243 -24.51 7.30 0.26
C LYS A 243 -23.37 8.23 0.68
N MET A 244 -23.08 8.34 1.99
CA MET A 244 -21.95 9.12 2.49
C MET A 244 -20.61 8.51 2.06
N ARG A 245 -20.41 7.20 2.23
CA ARG A 245 -19.19 6.50 1.78
C ARG A 245 -19.00 6.56 0.27
N ALA A 246 -20.07 6.48 -0.53
CA ALA A 246 -19.99 6.57 -1.98
C ALA A 246 -19.43 7.92 -2.48
N ASN A 247 -19.53 9.00 -1.68
CA ASN A 247 -18.98 10.31 -2.00
C ASN A 247 -17.50 10.47 -1.64
N GLU A 248 -16.95 9.56 -0.83
CA GLU A 248 -15.53 9.51 -0.51
C GLU A 248 -14.74 8.85 -1.65
N THR A 249 -13.53 9.36 -1.88
CA THR A 249 -12.64 8.89 -2.96
C THR A 249 -11.31 8.42 -2.41
N VAL A 250 -10.93 7.20 -2.78
CA VAL A 250 -9.58 6.66 -2.59
C VAL A 250 -8.83 6.80 -3.91
N VAL A 251 -7.63 7.36 -3.87
CA VAL A 251 -6.77 7.50 -5.05
C VAL A 251 -5.54 6.62 -4.87
N LEU A 252 -5.28 5.73 -5.84
CA LEU A 252 -4.00 5.05 -5.99
C LEU A 252 -3.33 5.62 -7.25
N GLY A 253 -2.08 6.07 -7.13
CA GLY A 253 -1.37 6.68 -8.25
C GLY A 253 0.09 6.30 -8.35
N ALA A 254 0.61 6.50 -9.56
CA ALA A 254 1.99 6.33 -9.99
C ALA A 254 2.23 7.25 -11.19
N HIS A 255 3.46 7.71 -11.41
CA HIS A 255 3.79 8.40 -12.66
C HIS A 255 4.29 7.41 -13.69
N PHE A 256 3.91 7.62 -14.96
CA PHE A 256 4.37 6.78 -16.05
C PHE A 256 5.38 7.49 -16.94
N ASP A 257 5.69 8.77 -16.71
CA ASP A 257 6.77 9.40 -17.44
C ASP A 257 8.14 8.88 -16.98
N SER A 258 9.18 9.42 -17.59
CA SER A 258 10.56 9.10 -17.22
C SER A 258 11.47 10.22 -17.65
N ARG A 259 12.62 10.34 -16.99
CA ARG A 259 13.72 11.18 -17.46
C ARG A 259 15.04 10.42 -17.58
N GLY A 260 15.87 10.93 -18.47
CA GLY A 260 17.26 10.50 -18.60
C GLY A 260 18.18 11.54 -17.98
N SER A 261 19.48 11.24 -18.04
CA SER A 261 20.51 12.22 -17.70
C SER A 261 20.36 13.45 -18.59
N PHE A 262 20.71 14.63 -18.08
CA PHE A 262 20.59 15.87 -18.85
C PHE A 262 21.28 15.76 -20.21
N GLY A 263 20.54 16.00 -21.29
CA GLY A 263 21.04 15.92 -22.67
C GLY A 263 20.99 14.52 -23.32
N TYR A 264 20.47 13.50 -22.64
CA TYR A 264 20.32 12.14 -23.20
C TYR A 264 18.85 11.82 -23.51
N PRO A 265 18.53 11.35 -24.72
CA PRO A 265 17.15 11.03 -25.12
C PRO A 265 16.66 9.69 -24.57
N THR A 266 17.56 8.81 -24.11
CA THR A 266 17.22 7.48 -23.60
C THR A 266 16.92 7.57 -22.11
N ALA A 267 15.66 7.28 -21.77
CA ALA A 267 15.14 7.33 -20.41
C ALA A 267 14.24 6.10 -20.19
N PRO A 268 14.84 4.92 -19.97
CA PRO A 268 14.04 3.71 -19.82
C PRO A 268 13.19 3.79 -18.55
N GLY A 269 13.68 4.32 -17.42
CA GLY A 269 12.83 4.55 -16.25
C GLY A 269 12.12 3.28 -15.78
N ALA A 270 12.85 2.15 -15.71
CA ALA A 270 12.28 0.88 -15.32
C ALA A 270 11.88 0.89 -13.84
N ASP A 271 12.74 1.41 -12.98
CA ASP A 271 12.43 1.62 -11.58
C ASP A 271 11.63 2.90 -11.39
N ASP A 272 11.99 3.96 -12.11
CA ASP A 272 11.40 5.31 -12.00
C ASP A 272 10.66 5.74 -13.28
N ASP A 273 9.33 5.57 -13.39
CA ASP A 273 8.47 4.80 -12.48
C ASP A 273 7.61 3.77 -13.22
N ALA A 274 8.24 3.02 -14.13
CA ALA A 274 7.58 1.85 -14.70
C ALA A 274 7.24 0.80 -13.62
N SER A 275 8.03 0.75 -12.53
CA SER A 275 7.79 -0.14 -11.40
C SER A 275 6.47 0.18 -10.68
N GLY A 276 6.24 1.43 -10.29
CA GLY A 276 5.00 1.89 -9.67
C GLY A 276 3.80 1.85 -10.62
N THR A 277 3.99 2.28 -11.88
CA THR A 277 2.94 2.17 -12.90
C THR A 277 2.51 0.70 -13.09
N SER A 278 3.46 -0.24 -13.17
CA SER A 278 3.15 -1.67 -13.32
C SER A 278 2.41 -2.25 -12.12
N LEU A 279 2.69 -1.74 -10.91
CA LEU A 279 1.97 -2.09 -9.69
C LEU A 279 0.50 -1.62 -9.77
N VAL A 280 0.24 -0.40 -10.21
CA VAL A 280 -1.13 0.10 -10.39
C VAL A 280 -1.89 -0.73 -11.44
N LEU A 281 -1.23 -1.10 -12.55
CA LEU A 281 -1.79 -2.02 -13.55
C LEU A 281 -2.11 -3.40 -12.94
N ALA A 282 -1.27 -3.90 -12.03
CA ALA A 282 -1.50 -5.16 -11.33
C ALA A 282 -2.71 -5.09 -10.39
N VAL A 283 -2.87 -4.00 -9.65
CA VAL A 283 -4.06 -3.72 -8.82
C VAL A 283 -5.32 -3.70 -9.68
N ALA A 284 -5.31 -2.98 -10.80
CA ALA A 284 -6.43 -2.93 -11.74
C ALA A 284 -6.82 -4.33 -12.26
N ARG A 285 -5.83 -5.15 -12.62
CA ARG A 285 -6.05 -6.55 -13.04
C ARG A 285 -6.71 -7.38 -11.94
N GLN A 286 -6.30 -7.24 -10.68
CA GLN A 286 -6.90 -7.98 -9.58
C GLN A 286 -8.35 -7.60 -9.32
N ILE A 287 -8.65 -6.30 -9.33
CA ILE A 287 -10.02 -5.79 -9.21
C ILE A 287 -10.92 -6.44 -10.26
N ARG A 288 -10.46 -6.50 -11.51
CA ARG A 288 -11.23 -7.12 -12.58
C ARG A 288 -11.32 -8.65 -12.44
N GLN A 289 -10.22 -9.31 -12.16
CA GLN A 289 -10.13 -10.78 -12.10
C GLN A 289 -11.06 -11.36 -11.04
N HIS A 290 -11.11 -10.75 -9.86
CA HIS A 290 -11.97 -11.19 -8.76
C HIS A 290 -13.33 -10.49 -8.72
N ARG A 291 -13.61 -9.61 -9.69
CA ARG A 291 -14.85 -8.82 -9.79
C ARG A 291 -15.14 -8.07 -8.49
N LEU A 292 -14.11 -7.44 -7.93
CA LEU A 292 -14.22 -6.80 -6.62
C LEU A 292 -15.19 -5.63 -6.66
N HIS A 293 -15.87 -5.43 -5.55
CA HIS A 293 -16.76 -4.30 -5.29
C HIS A 293 -16.16 -3.41 -4.21
N PHE A 294 -16.40 -2.10 -4.29
CA PHE A 294 -15.88 -1.11 -3.35
C PHE A 294 -16.99 -0.19 -2.87
N SER A 295 -17.03 0.05 -1.56
CA SER A 295 -17.95 0.96 -0.87
C SER A 295 -17.76 2.44 -1.24
N ARG A 296 -16.57 2.78 -1.75
CA ARG A 296 -16.13 4.13 -2.10
C ARG A 296 -15.73 4.24 -3.55
N LYS A 297 -15.68 5.47 -4.07
CA LYS A 297 -15.09 5.72 -5.40
C LYS A 297 -13.59 5.41 -5.33
N LEU A 298 -13.11 4.62 -6.29
CA LEU A 298 -11.70 4.36 -6.47
C LEU A 298 -11.24 5.04 -7.75
N VAL A 299 -10.18 5.84 -7.64
CA VAL A 299 -9.48 6.45 -8.77
C VAL A 299 -8.11 5.81 -8.87
N LEU A 300 -7.81 5.26 -10.05
CA LEU A 300 -6.46 4.85 -10.43
C LEU A 300 -5.90 5.95 -11.33
N ALA A 301 -4.93 6.72 -10.83
CA ALA A 301 -4.38 7.90 -11.49
C ALA A 301 -2.95 7.64 -11.97
N LEU A 302 -2.74 7.65 -13.28
CA LEU A 302 -1.43 7.43 -13.89
C LEU A 302 -0.94 8.77 -14.42
N PHE A 303 0.06 9.35 -13.76
CA PHE A 303 0.50 10.72 -13.96
C PHE A 303 1.54 10.83 -15.07
N ALA A 304 1.54 11.99 -15.74
CA ALA A 304 2.63 12.42 -16.61
C ALA A 304 3.18 13.76 -16.13
N GLY A 305 4.47 13.99 -16.31
CA GLY A 305 5.15 15.23 -15.99
C GLY A 305 5.51 15.34 -14.50
N GLU A 306 5.57 14.22 -13.78
CA GLU A 306 6.14 14.17 -12.43
C GLU A 306 7.56 14.74 -12.48
N GLU A 307 8.34 14.24 -13.45
CA GLU A 307 9.75 14.51 -13.67
C GLU A 307 10.02 15.95 -14.16
N GLN A 308 8.95 16.68 -14.47
CA GLN A 308 8.95 18.09 -14.86
C GLN A 308 8.32 18.98 -13.76
N GLY A 309 8.22 18.47 -12.54
CA GLY A 309 7.75 19.20 -11.37
C GLY A 309 6.29 18.92 -11.03
N LEU A 310 5.90 17.65 -10.95
CA LEU A 310 4.58 17.19 -10.50
C LEU A 310 3.42 17.75 -11.34
N ALA A 311 3.66 17.95 -12.64
CA ALA A 311 2.84 18.83 -13.45
C ALA A 311 1.37 18.35 -13.56
N SER A 312 1.14 17.08 -13.88
CA SER A 312 -0.23 16.54 -13.96
C SER A 312 -0.87 16.31 -12.60
N SER A 313 -0.13 15.81 -11.60
CA SER A 313 -0.70 15.59 -10.26
C SER A 313 -1.08 16.90 -9.59
N ALA A 314 -0.29 17.96 -9.77
CA ALA A 314 -0.61 19.29 -9.26
C ALA A 314 -1.86 19.86 -9.93
N TYR A 315 -2.01 19.67 -11.25
CA TYR A 315 -3.25 20.02 -11.95
C TYR A 315 -4.44 19.21 -11.43
N TYR A 316 -4.28 17.91 -11.29
CA TYR A 316 -5.36 17.00 -10.96
C TYR A 316 -5.84 17.13 -9.52
N ALA A 317 -4.92 17.27 -8.55
CA ALA A 317 -5.24 17.57 -7.16
C ALA A 317 -6.00 18.90 -7.04
N ARG A 318 -5.58 19.95 -7.77
CA ARG A 318 -6.32 21.23 -7.83
C ARG A 318 -7.71 21.06 -8.44
N LYS A 319 -7.82 20.27 -9.52
CA LYS A 319 -9.11 19.95 -10.15
C LYS A 319 -10.05 19.29 -9.14
N MET A 320 -9.60 18.22 -8.48
CA MET A 320 -10.34 17.53 -7.41
C MET A 320 -10.78 18.49 -6.31
N ARG A 321 -9.87 19.35 -5.84
CA ARG A 321 -10.17 20.35 -4.81
C ARG A 321 -11.23 21.34 -5.26
N SER A 322 -11.10 21.86 -6.47
CA SER A 322 -12.05 22.82 -7.04
C SER A 322 -13.43 22.24 -7.32
N SER A 323 -13.51 20.94 -7.59
CA SER A 323 -14.79 20.23 -7.78
C SER A 323 -15.42 19.76 -6.47
N GLY A 324 -14.79 20.03 -5.31
CA GLY A 324 -15.28 19.59 -4.01
C GLY A 324 -15.15 18.08 -3.79
N GLU A 325 -14.21 17.43 -4.47
CA GLU A 325 -13.98 15.99 -4.31
C GLU A 325 -13.51 15.69 -2.88
N ASP A 326 -14.19 14.74 -2.22
CA ASP A 326 -13.86 14.30 -0.87
C ASP A 326 -12.86 13.14 -0.91
N VAL A 327 -11.58 13.46 -1.07
CA VAL A 327 -10.51 12.46 -1.07
C VAL A 327 -10.27 11.97 0.37
N LEU A 328 -10.59 10.69 0.61
CA LEU A 328 -10.28 10.01 1.86
C LEU A 328 -8.77 9.88 2.03
N MET A 329 -8.09 9.36 1.00
CA MET A 329 -6.64 9.22 0.97
C MET A 329 -6.14 9.09 -0.45
N MET A 330 -4.98 9.68 -0.72
CA MET A 330 -4.16 9.36 -1.89
C MET A 330 -2.93 8.54 -1.47
N LEU A 331 -2.73 7.41 -2.11
CA LEU A 331 -1.53 6.60 -2.00
C LEU A 331 -0.74 6.70 -3.30
N GLN A 332 0.48 7.24 -3.22
CA GLN A 332 1.46 7.17 -4.30
C GLN A 332 2.29 5.90 -4.18
N VAL A 333 2.62 5.30 -5.31
CA VAL A 333 3.74 4.36 -5.45
C VAL A 333 4.72 4.96 -6.45
N ASP A 334 5.99 5.02 -6.10
CA ASP A 334 7.03 5.59 -6.98
C ASP A 334 8.38 5.01 -6.55
N MET A 335 9.11 4.43 -7.51
CA MET A 335 10.34 3.65 -7.31
C MET A 335 10.14 2.54 -6.29
N VAL A 336 9.63 1.41 -6.77
CA VAL A 336 9.28 0.22 -5.95
C VAL A 336 10.08 -1.02 -6.34
N GLY A 337 11.04 -0.89 -7.26
CA GLY A 337 11.70 -2.00 -7.94
C GLY A 337 13.17 -2.20 -7.60
N TYR A 338 13.90 -1.21 -7.11
CA TYR A 338 15.31 -1.35 -6.77
C TYR A 338 15.53 -1.73 -5.29
N ARG A 339 16.45 -2.67 -5.10
CA ARG A 339 16.95 -3.13 -3.81
C ARG A 339 18.45 -3.15 -3.87
N LYS A 340 19.09 -2.31 -3.07
CA LYS A 340 20.56 -2.29 -2.98
C LYS A 340 21.09 -3.69 -2.64
N PRO A 341 22.08 -4.22 -3.39
CA PRO A 341 22.65 -5.53 -3.10
C PRO A 341 23.07 -5.66 -1.63
N GLY A 342 22.61 -6.73 -0.98
CA GLY A 342 22.85 -7.01 0.44
C GLY A 342 21.84 -6.41 1.42
N GLU A 343 20.93 -5.53 1.00
CA GLU A 343 19.83 -5.04 1.84
C GLU A 343 18.59 -5.95 1.73
N PRO A 344 17.75 -6.06 2.79
CA PRO A 344 16.47 -6.76 2.70
C PRO A 344 15.48 -6.01 1.81
N MET A 345 14.36 -6.66 1.44
CA MET A 345 13.23 -5.94 0.84
C MET A 345 12.67 -4.95 1.86
N GLN A 346 12.36 -3.74 1.40
CA GLN A 346 12.00 -2.63 2.26
C GLN A 346 10.75 -1.93 1.76
N LEU A 347 10.08 -1.22 2.64
CA LEU A 347 8.99 -0.29 2.31
C LEU A 347 9.20 0.97 3.13
N ALA A 348 9.59 2.05 2.48
CA ALA A 348 9.70 3.35 3.12
C ALA A 348 8.45 4.18 2.88
N ARG A 349 8.17 5.02 3.88
CA ARG A 349 7.14 6.05 3.87
C ARG A 349 7.81 7.40 3.93
N PRO A 350 7.19 8.47 3.43
CA PRO A 350 7.79 9.79 3.48
C PRO A 350 7.97 10.22 4.93
N ASP A 351 9.13 10.78 5.22
CA ASP A 351 9.46 11.30 6.53
C ASP A 351 9.25 12.84 6.59
N ILE A 352 9.20 13.54 5.45
CA ILE A 352 8.98 15.00 5.37
C ILE A 352 7.57 15.38 4.85
N ILE A 353 7.11 14.80 3.74
CA ILE A 353 5.87 15.24 3.05
C ILE A 353 4.82 14.12 3.06
N GLY A 354 3.81 14.27 3.91
CA GLY A 354 2.70 13.32 3.97
C GLY A 354 1.88 13.48 5.24
N LEU A 355 0.76 12.78 5.31
CA LEU A 355 0.02 12.61 6.56
C LEU A 355 0.61 11.44 7.34
N LYS A 356 1.05 11.68 8.59
CA LYS A 356 1.67 10.64 9.43
C LYS A 356 0.74 9.45 9.66
N GLU A 357 -0.54 9.69 9.89
CA GLU A 357 -1.56 8.65 10.08
C GLU A 357 -1.73 7.80 8.81
N ALA A 358 -1.67 8.41 7.62
CA ALA A 358 -1.71 7.66 6.36
C ALA A 358 -0.44 6.79 6.20
N GLY A 359 0.73 7.30 6.59
CA GLY A 359 1.96 6.50 6.65
C GLY A 359 1.86 5.35 7.65
N TRP A 360 1.38 5.59 8.87
CA TRP A 360 1.16 4.54 9.86
C TRP A 360 0.21 3.46 9.32
N PHE A 361 -0.85 3.87 8.63
CA PHE A 361 -1.81 2.94 8.04
C PHE A 361 -1.14 1.99 7.04
N VAL A 362 -0.40 2.53 6.07
CA VAL A 362 0.36 1.74 5.09
C VAL A 362 1.37 0.81 5.77
N GLY A 363 2.08 1.29 6.79
CA GLY A 363 3.03 0.47 7.54
C GLY A 363 2.37 -0.71 8.26
N ASN A 364 1.21 -0.50 8.87
CA ASN A 364 0.47 -1.56 9.54
C ASN A 364 -0.14 -2.56 8.55
N VAL A 365 -0.66 -2.08 7.41
CA VAL A 365 -1.09 -2.94 6.31
C VAL A 365 0.06 -3.83 5.83
N SER A 366 1.27 -3.28 5.70
CA SER A 366 2.46 -4.06 5.38
C SER A 366 2.76 -5.12 6.44
N GLY A 367 2.65 -4.79 7.73
CA GLY A 367 2.83 -5.77 8.81
C GLY A 367 1.89 -6.97 8.73
N ILE A 368 0.66 -6.76 8.26
CA ILE A 368 -0.36 -7.81 8.12
C ILE A 368 -0.15 -8.64 6.84
N TYR A 369 0.07 -7.98 5.70
CA TYR A 369 -0.06 -8.59 4.38
C TYR A 369 1.25 -8.74 3.60
N ALA A 370 2.34 -8.14 4.08
CA ALA A 370 3.69 -8.27 3.52
C ALA A 370 4.77 -8.21 4.64
N PRO A 371 4.74 -9.14 5.63
CA PRO A 371 5.67 -9.14 6.78
C PRO A 371 7.15 -9.39 6.41
N GLU A 372 7.41 -9.75 5.16
CA GLU A 372 8.74 -9.84 4.54
C GLU A 372 9.40 -8.47 4.31
N LEU A 373 8.62 -7.39 4.26
CA LEU A 373 9.12 -6.02 4.06
C LEU A 373 9.62 -5.42 5.38
N VAL A 374 10.80 -4.82 5.33
CA VAL A 374 11.31 -3.97 6.42
C VAL A 374 10.74 -2.57 6.24
N VAL A 375 9.72 -2.25 7.04
CA VAL A 375 9.04 -0.94 7.00
C VAL A 375 9.87 0.12 7.71
N GLY A 376 9.98 1.30 7.10
CA GLY A 376 10.64 2.45 7.70
C GLY A 376 10.25 3.76 7.03
N TYR A 377 11.23 4.65 6.91
CA TYR A 377 11.06 6.03 6.50
C TYR A 377 12.13 6.44 5.50
N THR A 378 11.79 7.37 4.61
CA THR A 378 12.73 7.94 3.64
C THR A 378 12.71 9.47 3.66
N PRO A 379 13.89 10.12 3.64
CA PRO A 379 14.04 11.54 3.35
C PRO A 379 14.06 11.82 1.85
N ALA A 380 13.90 10.78 1.01
CA ALA A 380 13.70 10.97 -0.41
C ALA A 380 12.52 11.91 -0.59
N CYS A 381 12.73 12.85 -1.47
CA CYS A 381 11.76 13.81 -1.92
C CYS A 381 11.86 13.78 -3.44
N CYS A 382 10.77 13.90 -4.17
CA CYS A 382 9.37 14.03 -3.78
C CYS A 382 8.58 13.22 -4.82
N SER A 383 7.26 13.15 -4.72
CA SER A 383 6.46 12.51 -5.77
C SER A 383 5.04 13.07 -5.76
N ASP A 384 4.15 12.54 -6.59
CA ASP A 384 2.81 13.10 -6.84
C ASP A 384 1.93 13.24 -5.59
N HIS A 385 2.17 12.46 -4.53
CA HIS A 385 1.49 12.62 -3.23
C HIS A 385 1.62 14.05 -2.67
N GLN A 386 2.75 14.72 -2.93
CA GLN A 386 2.96 16.11 -2.53
C GLN A 386 1.89 17.05 -3.09
N SER A 387 1.45 16.82 -4.33
CA SER A 387 0.40 17.62 -4.97
C SER A 387 -0.92 17.55 -4.20
N TYR A 388 -1.21 16.41 -3.57
CA TYR A 388 -2.39 16.20 -2.75
C TYR A 388 -2.24 16.84 -1.36
N VAL A 389 -1.07 16.69 -0.72
CA VAL A 389 -0.75 17.38 0.53
C VAL A 389 -0.88 18.90 0.35
N ALA A 390 -0.41 19.44 -0.78
CA ALA A 390 -0.52 20.86 -1.12
C ALA A 390 -1.98 21.36 -1.27
N GLN A 391 -2.95 20.47 -1.47
CA GLN A 391 -4.37 20.79 -1.50
C GLN A 391 -5.09 20.47 -0.17
N GLY A 392 -4.35 20.07 0.87
CA GLY A 392 -4.88 19.70 2.19
C GLY A 392 -5.53 18.32 2.22
N TYR A 393 -5.23 17.44 1.25
CA TYR A 393 -5.73 16.06 1.25
C TYR A 393 -4.80 15.13 2.05
N PRO A 394 -5.36 14.11 2.74
CA PRO A 394 -4.56 13.01 3.28
C PRO A 394 -3.82 12.29 2.15
N ALA A 395 -2.49 12.24 2.23
CA ALA A 395 -1.69 11.52 1.25
C ALA A 395 -0.42 10.92 1.87
N THR A 396 0.06 9.82 1.28
CA THR A 396 1.33 9.19 1.62
C THR A 396 1.90 8.48 0.40
N TRP A 397 3.06 7.85 0.58
CA TRP A 397 3.84 7.25 -0.48
C TRP A 397 4.49 5.93 -0.02
N ILE A 398 4.59 4.97 -0.94
CA ILE A 398 5.41 3.75 -0.82
C ILE A 398 6.64 3.91 -1.69
N PHE A 399 7.81 3.85 -1.06
CA PHE A 399 9.13 3.90 -1.69
C PHE A 399 9.92 2.62 -1.38
N GLU A 400 10.83 2.25 -2.25
CA GLU A 400 11.61 1.02 -2.19
C GLU A 400 12.57 0.85 -1.01
N ARG A 401 13.03 1.94 -0.41
CA ARG A 401 14.19 1.89 0.51
C ARG A 401 14.07 2.82 1.70
N ASN A 402 14.41 2.33 2.89
CA ASN A 402 14.55 3.15 4.08
C ASN A 402 15.85 3.98 4.02
N GLY A 403 15.72 5.29 4.23
CA GLY A 403 16.79 6.26 3.99
C GLY A 403 16.83 6.76 2.54
N ALA A 404 17.87 7.53 2.20
CA ALA A 404 17.95 8.22 0.91
C ALA A 404 17.94 7.26 -0.31
N ILE A 405 17.63 7.81 -1.49
CA ILE A 405 17.74 7.11 -2.78
C ILE A 405 19.15 6.51 -2.90
N ALA A 406 19.21 5.20 -3.17
CA ALA A 406 20.46 4.47 -3.32
C ALA A 406 20.64 3.84 -4.70
N ASP A 407 19.62 3.94 -5.57
CA ASP A 407 19.70 3.44 -6.92
C ASP A 407 20.77 4.20 -7.74
N PRO A 408 21.85 3.54 -8.19
CA PRO A 408 22.88 4.17 -9.01
C PRO A 408 22.37 4.59 -10.41
N CYS A 409 21.20 4.10 -10.83
CA CYS A 409 20.61 4.40 -12.12
C CYS A 409 19.44 5.39 -12.07
N TYR A 410 19.09 5.91 -10.89
CA TYR A 410 18.06 6.94 -10.73
C TYR A 410 18.27 8.10 -11.72
N HIS A 411 17.23 8.46 -12.50
CA HIS A 411 17.28 9.46 -13.59
C HIS A 411 18.38 9.23 -14.65
N ASN A 412 18.79 7.99 -14.91
CA ASN A 412 19.83 7.67 -15.89
C ASN A 412 19.39 6.58 -16.89
N SER A 413 20.06 6.54 -18.05
CA SER A 413 19.75 5.57 -19.10
C SER A 413 20.03 4.11 -18.73
N CYS A 414 20.71 3.85 -17.60
CA CYS A 414 20.92 2.50 -17.08
C CYS A 414 19.77 2.00 -16.21
N ASP A 415 18.71 2.79 -16.00
CA ASP A 415 17.55 2.36 -15.23
C ASP A 415 16.68 1.38 -16.04
N VAL A 416 17.16 0.15 -16.13
CA VAL A 416 16.53 -0.99 -16.80
C VAL A 416 16.30 -2.11 -15.79
N SER A 417 15.31 -2.97 -16.03
CA SER A 417 14.95 -4.07 -15.15
C SER A 417 15.91 -5.26 -15.18
N ARG A 418 16.80 -5.33 -16.19
CA ARG A 418 17.81 -6.40 -16.35
C ARG A 418 19.15 -6.06 -15.68
N ARG A 419 19.13 -5.34 -14.56
CA ARG A 419 20.33 -4.95 -13.79
C ARG A 419 20.33 -5.55 -12.39
N GLU A 420 21.52 -5.62 -11.79
CA GLU A 420 21.66 -6.03 -10.40
C GLU A 420 20.89 -5.06 -9.48
N GLY A 421 20.19 -5.63 -8.50
CA GLY A 421 19.37 -4.87 -7.54
C GLY A 421 17.91 -4.70 -7.97
N TYR A 422 17.56 -4.87 -9.25
CA TYR A 422 16.15 -4.82 -9.65
C TYR A 422 15.40 -6.08 -9.19
N SER A 423 14.35 -5.90 -8.39
CA SER A 423 13.63 -6.96 -7.68
C SER A 423 12.12 -6.94 -7.98
N PHE A 424 11.69 -7.85 -8.85
CA PHE A 424 10.26 -8.06 -9.11
C PHE A 424 9.50 -8.63 -7.90
N GLU A 425 10.20 -9.34 -7.02
CA GLU A 425 9.67 -9.81 -5.74
C GLU A 425 9.30 -8.62 -4.84
N GLN A 426 10.14 -7.58 -4.80
CA GLN A 426 9.85 -6.36 -4.04
C GLN A 426 8.65 -5.60 -4.63
N ILE A 427 8.59 -5.44 -5.95
CA ILE A 427 7.41 -4.82 -6.61
C ILE A 427 6.14 -5.60 -6.28
N ALA A 428 6.19 -6.94 -6.31
CA ALA A 428 5.05 -7.78 -5.95
C ALA A 428 4.66 -7.57 -4.47
N ALA A 429 5.62 -7.49 -3.56
CA ALA A 429 5.35 -7.22 -2.14
C ALA A 429 4.74 -5.82 -1.93
N HIS A 430 5.22 -4.77 -2.59
CA HIS A 430 4.57 -3.46 -2.57
C HIS A 430 3.18 -3.49 -3.19
N THR A 431 2.98 -4.29 -4.24
CA THR A 431 1.65 -4.50 -4.85
C THR A 431 0.67 -5.08 -3.82
N LYS A 432 1.10 -6.02 -2.97
CA LYS A 432 0.27 -6.55 -1.88
C LYS A 432 -0.15 -5.43 -0.91
N VAL A 433 0.79 -4.59 -0.50
CA VAL A 433 0.52 -3.48 0.44
C VAL A 433 -0.41 -2.44 -0.17
N ALA A 434 -0.15 -2.00 -1.40
CA ALA A 434 -0.99 -1.02 -2.09
C ALA A 434 -2.40 -1.56 -2.34
N PHE A 435 -2.52 -2.82 -2.79
CA PHE A 435 -3.82 -3.47 -2.98
C PHE A 435 -4.60 -3.59 -1.68
N ALA A 436 -3.96 -4.05 -0.60
CA ALA A 436 -4.57 -4.16 0.72
C ALA A 436 -5.00 -2.79 1.27
N THR A 437 -4.17 -1.76 1.09
CA THR A 437 -4.49 -0.38 1.49
C THR A 437 -5.73 0.12 0.75
N VAL A 438 -5.80 -0.09 -0.56
CA VAL A 438 -6.99 0.25 -1.37
C VAL A 438 -8.21 -0.54 -0.91
N TRP A 439 -8.07 -1.85 -0.66
CA TRP A 439 -9.18 -2.68 -0.18
C TRP A 439 -9.76 -2.16 1.14
N GLU A 440 -8.92 -1.94 2.14
CA GLU A 440 -9.34 -1.48 3.46
C GLU A 440 -10.02 -0.10 3.40
N LEU A 441 -9.39 0.86 2.70
CA LEU A 441 -9.91 2.21 2.62
C LEU A 441 -11.15 2.30 1.74
N ALA A 442 -11.16 1.65 0.57
CA ALA A 442 -12.29 1.72 -0.35
C ALA A 442 -13.46 0.83 0.09
N GLY A 443 -13.31 0.03 1.15
CA GLY A 443 -14.32 -0.90 1.64
C GLY A 443 -14.58 -2.03 0.64
N GLY A 444 -13.51 -2.75 0.31
CA GLY A 444 -13.48 -3.85 -0.65
C GLY A 444 -14.26 -5.07 -0.19
N ARG A 445 -14.94 -5.73 -1.13
CA ARG A 445 -15.68 -6.98 -0.90
C ARG A 445 -15.69 -7.85 -2.16
N LEU A 446 -15.84 -9.15 -1.97
CA LEU A 446 -16.12 -10.09 -3.05
C LEU A 446 -17.59 -9.97 -3.52
N PRO A 447 -17.89 -10.40 -4.76
CA PRO A 447 -19.26 -10.47 -5.30
C PRO A 447 -20.26 -11.25 -4.45
#